data_AF-A0A9N8Z7G1-F1
#
_entry.id   AF-A0A9N8Z7G1-F1
#
_cell.length_a   1.000
_cell.length_b   1.000
_cell.length_c   1.000
_cell.angle_alpha   90.00
_cell.angle_beta   90.00
_cell.angle_gamma   90.00
#
_symmetry.space_group_name_H-M   'P 1'
#
loop_
_entity.id
_entity.type
_entity.pdbx_description
1 polymer ?
#
loop_
_entity_poly.entity_id
_entity_poly.type
_entity_poly.pdbx_seq_one_letter_code
_entity_poly.pdbx_strand_id
1 'polypeptide(L)'
;MSKDLEDIEDFPSTREALETIFSQASNEEVTKYVKQLDGVNILDPVLVISPNQAWINQHGWPAYYAVMDGFATNGLQNRRRDENSRCIFHFTFLTELYTVRENIYNIFPNAFFISPSLQA
;
A
#
# COMPACT_ATOMS: atom_id res chain seq x y z
N MET A 1 -34.44 -13.70 -0.09
CA MET A 1 -33.13 -13.01 -0.03
C MET A 1 -33.14 -11.97 -1.14
N SER A 2 -32.69 -10.73 -0.89
CA SER A 2 -32.63 -9.72 -1.96
C SER A 2 -31.57 -10.12 -2.98
N LYS A 3 -31.85 -9.88 -4.26
CA LYS A 3 -30.93 -10.10 -5.38
C LYS A 3 -29.60 -9.34 -5.21
N ASP A 4 -29.63 -8.24 -4.46
CA ASP A 4 -28.46 -7.42 -4.13
C ASP A 4 -27.45 -8.09 -3.16
N LEU A 5 -27.86 -9.17 -2.48
CA LEU A 5 -26.96 -9.93 -1.59
C LEU A 5 -26.26 -11.09 -2.32
N GLU A 6 -26.80 -11.57 -3.45
CA GLU A 6 -26.15 -12.59 -4.28
C GLU A 6 -24.94 -12.01 -5.04
N ASP A 7 -25.01 -10.75 -5.48
CA ASP A 7 -23.90 -10.05 -6.16
C ASP A 7 -22.71 -9.71 -5.22
N ILE A 8 -22.88 -9.84 -3.89
CA ILE A 8 -21.79 -9.65 -2.92
C ILE A 8 -20.91 -10.92 -2.82
N GLU A 9 -21.43 -12.10 -3.17
CA GLU A 9 -20.66 -13.35 -3.16
C GLU A 9 -19.59 -13.41 -4.28
N ASP A 10 -19.63 -12.52 -5.27
CA ASP A 10 -18.69 -12.48 -6.40
C ASP A 10 -17.48 -11.56 -6.17
N PHE A 11 -17.42 -10.81 -5.06
CA PHE A 11 -16.23 -10.00 -4.75
C PHE A 11 -15.18 -10.84 -4.03
N PRO A 12 -13.90 -10.78 -4.45
CA PRO A 12 -12.84 -11.46 -3.74
C PRO A 12 -12.77 -10.97 -2.30
N SER A 13 -12.59 -11.90 -1.37
CA SER A 13 -12.28 -11.59 0.01
C SER A 13 -11.01 -10.72 0.11
N THR A 14 -10.86 -9.97 1.20
CA THR A 14 -9.64 -9.18 1.46
C THR A 14 -8.37 -10.03 1.32
N ARG A 15 -8.41 -11.30 1.75
CA ARG A 15 -7.30 -12.24 1.58
C ARG A 15 -7.02 -12.54 0.10
N GLU A 16 -8.03 -12.90 -0.68
CA GLU A 16 -7.86 -13.20 -2.11
C GLU A 16 -7.35 -11.99 -2.91
N ALA A 17 -7.84 -10.79 -2.58
CA ALA A 17 -7.35 -9.55 -3.15
C ALA A 17 -5.86 -9.31 -2.79
N LEU A 18 -5.47 -9.53 -1.54
CA LEU A 18 -4.08 -9.39 -1.09
C LEU A 18 -3.15 -10.44 -1.71
N GLU A 19 -3.60 -11.68 -1.86
CA GLU A 19 -2.85 -12.74 -2.57
C GLU A 19 -2.65 -12.39 -4.05
N THR A 20 -3.62 -11.71 -4.66
CA THR A 20 -3.49 -11.22 -6.04
C THR A 20 -2.49 -10.06 -6.15
N ILE A 21 -2.60 -9.06 -5.25
CA ILE A 21 -1.71 -7.87 -5.24
C ILE A 21 -0.26 -8.27 -4.88
N PHE A 22 -0.11 -9.18 -3.91
CA PHE A 22 1.17 -9.64 -3.39
C PHE A 22 1.39 -11.12 -3.70
N SER A 23 1.36 -11.49 -4.98
CA SER A 23 1.46 -12.89 -5.44
C SER A 23 2.72 -13.66 -5.00
N GLN A 24 3.74 -12.96 -4.52
CA GLN A 24 4.98 -13.54 -3.99
C GLN A 24 5.04 -13.56 -2.46
N ALA A 25 4.05 -13.00 -1.76
CA ALA A 25 4.01 -12.99 -0.31
C ALA A 25 3.67 -14.38 0.23
N SER A 26 4.30 -14.73 1.35
CA SER A 26 3.97 -15.93 2.11
C SER A 26 2.59 -15.81 2.76
N ASN A 27 2.00 -16.96 3.11
CA ASN A 27 0.74 -17.00 3.86
C ASN A 27 0.80 -16.25 5.20
N GLU A 28 1.96 -16.23 5.84
CA GLU A 28 2.20 -15.52 7.09
C GLU A 28 2.15 -14.00 6.89
N GLU A 29 2.79 -13.49 5.83
CA GLU A 29 2.74 -12.10 5.43
C GLU A 29 1.32 -11.67 5.06
N VAL A 30 0.62 -12.45 4.23
CA VAL A 30 -0.79 -12.18 3.88
C VAL A 30 -1.66 -12.14 5.14
N THR A 31 -1.46 -13.06 6.09
CA THR A 31 -2.20 -13.04 7.36
C THR A 31 -1.92 -11.78 8.18
N LYS A 32 -0.66 -11.29 8.17
CA LYS A 32 -0.32 -10.01 8.81
C LYS A 32 -1.06 -8.85 8.14
N TYR A 33 -1.08 -8.82 6.80
CA TYR A 33 -1.75 -7.77 6.02
C TYR A 33 -3.26 -7.74 6.25
N VAL A 34 -3.92 -8.91 6.29
CA VAL A 34 -5.34 -9.01 6.63
C VAL A 34 -5.60 -8.43 8.01
N LYS A 35 -4.83 -8.82 9.03
CA LYS A 35 -4.97 -8.29 10.40
C LYS A 35 -4.77 -6.77 10.47
N GLN A 36 -3.81 -6.24 9.71
CA GLN A 36 -3.57 -4.81 9.64
C GLN A 36 -4.81 -4.09 9.07
N LEU A 37 -5.40 -4.61 7.99
CA LEU A 37 -6.60 -4.03 7.37
C LEU A 37 -7.86 -4.19 8.23
N ASP A 38 -8.01 -5.29 8.95
CA ASP A 38 -9.13 -5.52 9.88
C ASP A 38 -9.16 -4.47 11.01
N GLY A 39 -8.01 -3.87 11.34
CA GLY A 39 -7.89 -2.80 12.33
C GLY A 39 -8.20 -1.40 11.81
N VAL A 40 -8.41 -1.22 10.50
CA VAL A 40 -8.63 0.09 9.87
C VAL A 40 -10.10 0.48 9.96
N ASN A 41 -10.38 1.74 10.29
CA ASN A 41 -11.74 2.26 10.24
C ASN A 41 -12.26 2.27 8.79
N ILE A 42 -13.51 1.88 8.56
CA ILE A 42 -14.09 1.78 7.21
C ILE A 42 -14.03 3.08 6.38
N LEU A 43 -13.95 4.24 7.03
CA LEU A 43 -13.85 5.54 6.37
C LEU A 43 -12.41 6.03 6.21
N ASP A 44 -11.44 5.35 6.83
CA ASP A 44 -10.05 5.75 6.78
C ASP A 44 -9.41 5.27 5.47
N PRO A 45 -8.71 6.16 4.74
CA PRO A 45 -8.04 5.77 3.51
C PRO A 45 -6.84 4.86 3.77
N VAL A 46 -6.72 3.85 2.90
CA VAL A 46 -5.57 2.94 2.85
C VAL A 46 -4.87 3.07 1.51
N LEU A 47 -3.54 3.19 1.54
CA LEU A 47 -2.69 3.07 0.37
C LEU A 47 -2.00 1.71 0.39
N VAL A 48 -2.22 0.92 -0.66
CA VAL A 48 -1.54 -0.36 -0.88
C VAL A 48 -0.55 -0.20 -2.02
N ILE A 49 0.73 -0.52 -1.78
CA ILE A 49 1.80 -0.43 -2.78
C ILE A 49 2.41 -1.81 -2.99
N SER A 50 2.26 -2.35 -4.20
CA SER A 50 2.94 -3.57 -4.62
C SER A 50 4.42 -3.29 -4.92
N PRO A 51 5.37 -4.13 -4.46
CA PRO A 51 6.79 -3.99 -4.80
C PRO A 51 7.02 -4.05 -6.33
N ASN A 52 7.72 -3.06 -6.88
CA ASN A 52 8.16 -3.10 -8.27
C ASN A 52 9.52 -3.79 -8.35
N GLN A 53 9.53 -5.09 -8.66
CA GLN A 53 10.77 -5.87 -8.69
C GLN A 53 11.77 -5.36 -9.73
N ALA A 54 11.32 -4.83 -10.86
CA ALA A 54 12.22 -4.28 -11.88
C ALA A 54 12.96 -3.04 -11.35
N TRP A 55 12.25 -2.16 -10.64
CA TRP A 55 12.86 -1.00 -9.99
C TRP A 55 13.79 -1.41 -8.84
N ILE A 56 13.39 -2.37 -8.02
CA ILE A 56 14.24 -2.93 -6.95
C ILE A 56 15.51 -3.54 -7.53
N ASN A 57 15.44 -4.24 -8.66
CA ASN A 57 16.64 -4.80 -9.31
C ASN A 57 17.61 -3.72 -9.83
N GLN A 58 17.10 -2.52 -10.17
CA GLN A 58 17.91 -1.40 -10.65
C GLN A 58 18.50 -0.55 -9.51
N HIS A 59 17.74 -0.35 -8.43
CA HIS A 59 18.11 0.59 -7.35
C HIS A 59 18.46 -0.09 -6.02
N GLY A 60 18.14 -1.38 -5.88
CA GLY A 60 18.38 -2.19 -4.69
C GLY A 60 17.28 -2.08 -3.63
N TRP A 61 17.22 -3.12 -2.78
CA TRP A 61 16.34 -3.17 -1.60
C TRP A 61 16.49 -1.97 -0.65
N PRO A 62 17.71 -1.45 -0.35
CA PRO A 62 17.85 -0.30 0.52
C PRO A 62 17.13 0.94 0.01
N ALA A 63 17.16 1.19 -1.30
CA ALA A 63 16.45 2.31 -1.91
C ALA A 63 14.94 2.14 -1.79
N TYR A 64 14.43 0.93 -2.04
CA TYR A 64 13.01 0.62 -1.86
C TYR A 64 12.55 0.83 -0.41
N TYR A 65 13.32 0.34 0.56
CA TYR A 65 13.00 0.55 1.98
C TYR A 65 12.98 2.03 2.36
N ALA A 66 13.90 2.84 1.84
CA ALA A 66 13.90 4.28 2.10
C ALA A 66 12.61 4.97 1.60
N VAL A 67 12.11 4.56 0.43
CA VAL A 67 10.84 5.08 -0.13
C VAL A 67 9.65 4.68 0.75
N MET A 68 9.54 3.39 1.10
CA MET A 68 8.44 2.88 1.93
C MET A 68 8.48 3.45 3.36
N ASP A 69 9.68 3.59 3.93
CA ASP A 69 9.87 4.24 5.24
C ASP A 69 9.51 5.73 5.16
N GLY A 70 9.72 6.38 4.00
CA GLY A 70 9.20 7.71 3.70
C GLY A 70 7.68 7.78 3.80
N PHE A 71 6.94 6.91 3.10
CA PHE A 71 5.49 6.82 3.22
C PHE A 71 5.03 6.58 4.66
N ALA A 72 5.71 5.68 5.38
CA ALA A 72 5.35 5.33 6.74
C ALA A 72 5.54 6.49 7.73
N THR A 73 6.52 7.37 7.51
CA THR A 73 6.98 8.33 8.54
C THR A 73 6.84 9.81 8.17
N ASN A 74 6.53 10.16 6.91
CA ASN A 74 6.43 11.56 6.48
C ASN A 74 5.48 12.37 7.38
N GLY A 75 5.98 13.49 7.93
CA GLY A 75 5.22 14.38 8.81
C GLY A 75 4.90 13.82 10.20
N LEU A 76 5.39 12.63 10.57
CA LEU A 76 5.15 12.02 11.88
C LEU A 76 6.36 12.11 12.80
N GLN A 77 6.10 12.21 14.10
CA GLN A 77 7.12 12.11 15.14
C GLN A 77 7.01 10.75 15.83
N ASN A 78 8.05 9.92 15.69
CA ASN A 78 8.16 8.59 16.34
C ASN A 78 6.95 7.67 16.11
N ARG A 79 6.26 7.79 14.98
CA ARG A 79 5.11 6.97 14.59
C ARG A 79 5.24 6.51 13.16
N ARG A 80 4.53 5.43 12.84
CA ARG A 80 4.46 4.83 11.51
C ARG A 80 3.02 4.51 11.14
N ARG A 81 2.71 4.56 9.85
CA ARG A 81 1.38 4.27 9.28
C ARG A 81 1.19 2.82 8.82
N ASP A 82 2.22 2.00 8.90
CA ASP A 82 2.29 0.75 8.15
C ASP A 82 2.44 -0.51 9.00
N GLU A 83 2.47 -0.40 10.34
CA GLU A 83 2.77 -1.52 11.23
C GLU A 83 4.05 -2.31 10.82
N ASN A 84 5.02 -1.58 10.24
CA ASN A 84 6.24 -2.13 9.66
C ASN A 84 6.01 -3.15 8.53
N SER A 85 4.87 -3.08 7.82
CA SER A 85 4.61 -3.88 6.61
C SER A 85 5.38 -3.36 5.39
N ARG A 86 5.67 -2.04 5.33
CA ARG A 86 6.27 -1.36 4.18
C ARG A 86 5.50 -1.52 2.86
N CYS A 87 4.21 -1.87 2.91
CA CYS A 87 3.38 -2.02 1.72
C CYS A 87 1.93 -1.58 1.90
N ILE A 88 1.42 -1.55 3.13
CA ILE A 88 0.06 -1.09 3.46
C ILE A 88 0.19 0.08 4.42
N PHE A 89 -0.37 1.23 4.04
CA PHE A 89 -0.27 2.48 4.80
C PHE A 89 -1.67 3.00 5.13
N HIS A 90 -1.94 3.20 6.41
CA HIS A 90 -3.20 3.72 6.94
C HIS A 90 -3.10 5.22 7.20
N PHE A 91 -4.10 5.97 6.73
CA PHE A 91 -4.20 7.41 6.90
C PHE A 91 -5.53 7.77 7.56
N THR A 92 -5.57 8.87 8.32
CA THR A 92 -6.83 9.34 8.93
C THR A 92 -7.66 10.14 7.95
N PHE A 93 -7.02 10.81 6.98
CA PHE A 93 -7.71 11.67 6.01
C PHE A 93 -7.16 11.49 4.61
N LEU A 94 -8.03 11.62 3.61
CA LEU A 94 -7.63 11.50 2.21
C LEU A 94 -6.63 12.59 1.80
N THR A 95 -6.77 13.80 2.35
CA THR A 95 -5.82 14.90 2.16
C THR A 95 -4.43 14.56 2.68
N GLU A 96 -4.33 13.86 3.81
CA GLU A 96 -3.06 13.40 4.36
C GLU A 96 -2.36 12.42 3.41
N LEU A 97 -3.11 11.44 2.88
CA LEU A 97 -2.59 10.48 1.91
C LEU A 97 -2.01 11.20 0.70
N TYR A 98 -2.74 12.15 0.11
CA TYR A 98 -2.26 12.88 -1.07
C TYR A 98 -1.04 13.74 -0.76
N THR A 99 -1.03 14.47 0.37
CA THR A 99 0.14 15.25 0.79
C THR A 99 1.37 14.36 0.98
N VAL A 100 1.24 13.21 1.63
CA VAL A 100 2.36 12.27 1.80
C VAL A 100 2.82 11.76 0.44
N ARG A 101 1.89 11.35 -0.44
CA ARG A 101 2.22 10.87 -1.78
C ARG A 101 3.01 11.90 -2.59
N GLU A 102 2.59 13.17 -2.58
CA GLU A 102 3.29 14.25 -3.28
C GLU A 102 4.68 14.51 -2.68
N ASN A 103 4.80 14.54 -1.35
CA ASN A 103 6.07 14.72 -0.67
C ASN A 103 7.07 13.61 -1.02
N ILE A 104 6.63 12.34 -0.98
CA ILE A 104 7.50 11.22 -1.33
C ILE A 104 7.85 11.24 -2.81
N TYR A 105 6.94 11.67 -3.70
CA TYR A 105 7.22 11.80 -5.12
C TYR A 105 8.31 12.84 -5.40
N ASN A 106 8.28 13.97 -4.69
CA ASN A 106 9.29 15.02 -4.81
C ASN A 106 10.68 14.58 -4.31
N ILE A 107 10.74 13.68 -3.32
CA ILE A 107 11.99 13.16 -2.76
C ILE A 107 12.54 12.00 -3.61
N PHE A 108 11.66 11.12 -4.09
CA PHE A 108 11.99 9.90 -4.83
C PHE A 108 11.23 9.84 -6.16
N PRO A 109 11.60 10.69 -7.14
CA PRO A 109 10.89 10.75 -8.40
C PRO A 109 10.94 9.39 -9.13
N ASN A 110 9.80 8.99 -9.71
CA ASN A 110 9.62 7.74 -10.47
C ASN A 110 9.79 6.42 -9.68
N ALA A 111 9.94 6.47 -8.34
CA ALA A 111 10.17 5.24 -7.56
C ALA A 111 8.93 4.33 -7.44
N PHE A 112 7.73 4.90 -7.48
CA PHE A 112 6.45 4.19 -7.28
C PHE A 112 5.31 4.78 -8.12
N PHE A 113 5.57 5.85 -8.87
CA PHE A 113 4.63 6.46 -9.80
C PHE A 113 5.37 6.73 -11.11
N ILE A 114 5.19 5.87 -12.10
CA ILE A 114 5.53 6.21 -13.48
C ILE A 114 4.42 7.15 -13.94
N SER A 115 4.76 8.41 -14.20
CA SER A 115 3.80 9.36 -14.79
C SER A 115 3.12 8.70 -16.00
N PRO A 116 1.81 8.86 -16.21
CA PRO A 116 1.15 8.38 -17.43
C PRO A 116 1.87 8.83 -18.71
N SER A 117 2.51 10.01 -18.68
CA SER A 117 3.32 10.53 -19.79
C SER A 117 4.63 9.78 -20.05
N LEU A 118 5.04 8.90 -19.14
CA LEU A 118 6.25 8.06 -19.19
C LEU A 118 5.92 6.57 -19.32
N GLN A 119 4.64 6.20 -19.42
CA GLN A 119 4.22 4.84 -19.75
C GLN A 119 4.34 4.71 -21.28
N ALA A 120 5.38 4.02 -21.73
CA ALA A 120 5.69 3.78 -23.14
C ALA A 120 4.66 2.87 -23.82
#